data_AF-A0A0M3J960-F1
#
_entry.id   AF-A0A0M3J960-F1
#
_cell.length_a   1.000
_cell.length_b   1.000
_cell.length_c   1.000
_cell.angle_alpha   90.00
_cell.angle_beta   90.00
_cell.angle_gamma   90.00
#
_symmetry.space_group_name_H-M   'P 1'
#
loop_
_entity.id
_entity.type
_entity.pdbx_description
1 polymer ?
#
loop_
_entity_poly.entity_id
_entity_poly.type
_entity_poly.pdbx_seq_one_letter_code
_entity_poly.pdbx_strand_id
1 'polypeptide(L)'
;MHYQDDPSKYDTAISEIMSLRAQFARLVPDVETVCQMKRYYAQLTMMKSRFPMEDGDPIKIPFTWMDKAMDMPSSTSFEDVNFELISVMFNIGAIHASIAANETRSDLDSIKNAFTHFQCAAYPFQQIRDHMNASKYSSIDFEPTLLTWYLNVSLAQAQECILEKSLIDHRKNTVIAKIAMYLRDIYISCREHLESSGLSDVISSSKYKVI
;
A
#
# COMPACT_ATOMS: atom_id res chain seq x y z
N MET A 1 -24.71 27.91 8.10
CA MET A 1 -23.89 27.68 9.31
C MET A 1 -24.39 26.38 9.94
N HIS A 2 -23.71 25.26 9.66
CA HIS A 2 -24.36 23.93 9.59
C HIS A 2 -24.62 23.23 10.94
N TYR A 3 -23.78 23.48 11.96
CA TYR A 3 -23.90 22.81 13.27
C TYR A 3 -24.25 23.75 14.43
N GLN A 4 -24.07 25.06 14.28
CA GLN A 4 -24.35 26.10 15.30
C GLN A 4 -23.82 25.78 16.72
N ASP A 5 -22.79 24.94 16.81
CA ASP A 5 -22.17 24.53 18.06
C ASP A 5 -20.85 25.29 18.28
N ASP A 6 -20.37 25.32 19.51
CA ASP A 6 -19.08 25.94 19.84
C ASP A 6 -17.93 25.17 19.18
N PRO A 7 -17.14 25.78 18.26
CA PRO A 7 -16.05 25.11 17.56
C PRO A 7 -15.02 24.49 18.51
N SER A 8 -14.79 25.10 19.67
CA SER A 8 -13.75 24.67 20.63
C SER A 8 -13.99 23.25 21.18
N LYS A 9 -15.23 22.77 21.12
CA LYS A 9 -15.60 21.40 21.52
C LYS A 9 -14.90 20.32 20.68
N TYR A 10 -14.46 20.67 19.47
CA TYR A 10 -13.83 19.73 18.54
C TYR A 10 -12.30 19.83 18.51
N ASP A 11 -11.70 20.81 19.19
CA ASP A 11 -10.26 21.08 19.16
C ASP A 11 -9.41 19.87 19.57
N THR A 12 -9.87 19.12 20.58
CA THR A 12 -9.17 17.91 21.04
C THR A 12 -9.17 16.83 19.96
N ALA A 13 -10.32 16.53 19.36
CA ALA A 13 -10.43 15.52 18.31
C ALA A 13 -9.64 15.91 17.05
N ILE A 14 -9.66 17.19 16.68
CA ILE A 14 -8.87 17.73 15.57
C ILE A 14 -7.37 17.59 15.87
N SER A 15 -6.95 17.90 17.09
CA SER A 15 -5.55 17.75 17.51
C SER A 15 -5.08 16.30 17.47
N GLU A 16 -5.94 15.34 17.86
CA GLU A 16 -5.63 13.92 17.81
C GLU A 16 -5.44 13.41 16.38
N ILE A 17 -6.35 13.75 15.45
CA ILE A 17 -6.22 13.29 14.05
C ILE A 17 -5.02 13.94 13.35
N MET A 18 -4.73 15.22 13.65
CA MET A 18 -3.52 15.90 13.16
C MET A 18 -2.25 15.26 13.72
N SER A 19 -2.25 14.87 15.00
CA SER A 19 -1.13 14.17 15.62
C SER A 19 -0.88 12.79 14.99
N LEU A 20 -1.95 12.04 14.67
CA LEU A 20 -1.84 10.79 13.91
C LEU A 20 -1.22 11.04 12.53
N ARG A 21 -1.69 12.05 11.81
CA ARG A 21 -1.15 12.37 10.47
C ARG A 21 0.32 12.80 10.53
N ALA A 22 0.71 13.57 11.54
CA ALA A 22 2.09 14.05 11.70
C ALA A 22 3.11 12.92 11.86
N GLN A 23 2.69 11.77 12.38
CA GLN A 23 3.55 10.58 12.53
C GLN A 23 4.00 10.02 11.17
N PHE A 24 3.27 10.29 10.08
CA PHE A 24 3.63 9.81 8.74
C PHE A 24 4.89 10.49 8.17
N ALA A 25 5.40 11.56 8.78
CA ALA A 25 6.68 12.13 8.40
C ALA A 25 7.87 11.20 8.73
N ARG A 26 7.67 10.18 9.56
CA ARG A 26 8.72 9.26 10.05
C ARG A 26 8.28 7.81 9.97
N LEU A 27 7.75 7.39 8.82
CA LEU A 27 7.31 6.00 8.61
C LEU A 27 8.50 5.04 8.73
N VAL A 28 8.39 4.08 9.63
CA VAL A 28 9.25 2.90 9.72
C VAL A 28 8.43 1.70 9.27
N PRO A 29 9.00 0.74 8.51
CA PRO A 29 8.24 -0.42 8.07
C PRO A 29 8.06 -1.42 9.22
N ASP A 30 7.15 -1.12 10.14
CA ASP A 30 6.80 -1.94 11.30
C ASP A 30 5.29 -2.03 11.54
N VAL A 31 4.89 -2.97 12.40
CA VAL A 31 3.48 -3.25 12.71
C VAL A 31 2.81 -2.05 13.39
N GLU A 32 3.53 -1.31 14.22
CA GLU A 32 3.01 -0.13 14.92
C GLU A 32 2.59 0.95 13.92
N THR A 33 3.45 1.24 12.94
CA THR A 33 3.18 2.21 11.88
C THR A 33 1.95 1.81 11.08
N VAL A 34 1.80 0.52 10.72
CA VAL A 34 0.58 0.02 10.06
C VAL A 34 -0.67 0.28 10.92
N CYS A 35 -0.61 0.00 12.22
CA CYS A 35 -1.72 0.22 13.14
C CYS A 35 -2.09 1.70 13.24
N GLN A 36 -1.11 2.60 13.32
CA GLN A 36 -1.32 4.04 13.34
C GLN A 36 -1.97 4.52 12.03
N MET A 37 -1.51 4.05 10.87
CA MET A 37 -2.10 4.40 9.57
C MET A 37 -3.53 3.90 9.42
N LYS A 38 -3.82 2.66 9.86
CA LYS A 38 -5.19 2.12 9.88
C LYS A 38 -6.10 2.93 10.80
N ARG A 39 -5.61 3.35 11.96
CA ARG A 39 -6.36 4.21 12.90
C ARG A 39 -6.67 5.55 12.25
N TYR A 40 -5.69 6.21 11.64
CA TYR A 40 -5.91 7.46 10.92
C TYR A 40 -6.91 7.31 9.77
N TYR A 41 -6.75 6.29 8.93
CA TYR A 41 -7.67 5.99 7.82
C TYR A 41 -9.11 5.85 8.31
N ALA A 42 -9.33 5.11 9.41
CA ALA A 42 -10.65 4.94 10.01
C ALA A 42 -11.23 6.26 10.52
N GLN A 43 -10.44 7.07 11.23
CA GLN A 43 -10.86 8.38 11.73
C GLN A 43 -11.20 9.33 10.58
N LEU A 44 -10.38 9.39 9.53
CA LEU A 44 -10.61 10.24 8.38
C LEU A 44 -11.87 9.80 7.60
N THR A 45 -12.11 8.49 7.48
CA THR A 45 -13.33 7.95 6.88
C THR A 45 -14.58 8.37 7.68
N MET A 46 -14.51 8.29 9.02
CA MET A 46 -15.59 8.76 9.89
C MET A 46 -15.80 10.27 9.79
N MET A 47 -14.72 11.05 9.68
CA MET A 47 -14.77 12.49 9.48
C MET A 47 -15.46 12.83 8.14
N LYS A 48 -15.01 12.22 7.04
CA LYS A 48 -15.61 12.35 5.70
C LYS A 48 -17.13 12.09 5.72
N SER A 49 -17.59 11.12 6.50
CA SER A 49 -19.04 10.81 6.58
C SER A 49 -19.90 11.92 7.22
N ARG A 50 -19.28 12.91 7.89
CA ARG A 50 -19.96 14.00 8.62
C ARG A 50 -19.69 15.37 8.01
N PHE A 51 -18.65 15.49 7.20
CA PHE A 51 -18.10 16.74 6.70
C PHE A 51 -17.91 16.64 5.19
N PRO A 52 -18.55 17.51 4.38
CA PRO A 52 -18.37 17.49 2.93
C PRO A 52 -16.97 18.00 2.58
N MET A 53 -16.03 17.08 2.33
CA MET A 53 -14.60 17.34 2.13
C MET A 53 -14.07 16.79 0.79
N GLU A 54 -14.96 16.35 -0.09
CA GLU A 54 -14.60 15.85 -1.41
C GLU A 54 -14.33 17.01 -2.38
N ASP A 55 -13.81 16.71 -3.58
CA ASP A 55 -13.65 17.76 -4.58
C ASP A 55 -15.00 18.41 -4.93
N GLY A 56 -14.99 19.74 -5.01
CA GLY A 56 -16.18 20.58 -5.18
C GLY A 56 -16.94 20.91 -3.89
N ASP A 57 -16.63 20.27 -2.76
CA ASP A 57 -17.32 20.52 -1.49
C ASP A 57 -16.85 21.81 -0.78
N PRO A 58 -17.69 22.40 0.11
CA PRO A 58 -17.42 23.69 0.73
C PRO A 58 -16.31 23.70 1.79
N ILE A 59 -15.93 22.55 2.36
CA ILE A 59 -14.88 22.47 3.40
C ILE A 59 -13.75 21.52 3.01
N LYS A 60 -13.51 21.37 1.70
CA LYS A 60 -12.32 20.69 1.18
C LYS A 60 -11.04 21.41 1.60
N ILE A 61 -10.00 20.63 1.83
CA ILE A 61 -8.66 21.13 2.20
C ILE A 61 -7.61 20.44 1.34
N PRO A 62 -6.47 21.10 1.06
CA PRO A 62 -5.40 20.48 0.29
C PRO A 62 -4.70 19.40 1.12
N PHE A 63 -4.52 18.24 0.50
CA PHE A 63 -3.67 17.16 0.99
C PHE A 63 -2.49 17.00 0.05
N THR A 64 -1.27 16.98 0.61
CA THR A 64 -0.03 16.89 -0.17
C THR A 64 0.74 15.63 0.17
N TRP A 65 1.17 14.90 -0.86
CA TRP A 65 2.03 13.71 -0.78
C TRP A 65 3.22 13.85 -1.72
N MET A 66 4.35 13.26 -1.34
CA MET A 66 5.57 13.23 -2.14
C MET A 66 5.52 12.05 -3.10
N ASP A 67 5.79 12.29 -4.37
CA ASP A 67 5.99 11.24 -5.37
C ASP A 67 7.46 10.79 -5.31
N LYS A 68 7.68 9.51 -4.97
CA LYS A 68 9.03 8.92 -4.88
C LYS A 68 9.48 8.26 -6.19
N ALA A 69 8.60 8.13 -7.17
CA ALA A 69 8.91 7.45 -8.42
C ALA A 69 9.70 8.34 -9.39
N MET A 70 9.83 9.63 -9.10
CA MET A 70 10.60 10.57 -9.93
C MET A 70 11.98 10.84 -9.33
N ASP A 71 13.00 10.91 -10.19
CA ASP A 71 14.39 11.28 -9.82
C ASP A 71 14.49 12.67 -9.19
N MET A 72 13.45 13.50 -9.35
CA MET A 72 13.27 14.78 -8.69
C MET A 72 12.10 14.69 -7.71
N PRO A 73 12.27 15.08 -6.43
CA PRO A 73 11.17 15.08 -5.48
C PRO A 73 10.10 16.08 -5.94
N SER A 74 9.00 15.55 -6.48
CA SER A 74 7.79 16.31 -6.80
C SER A 74 6.75 16.02 -5.73
N SER A 75 5.99 17.04 -5.36
CA SER A 75 4.85 16.90 -4.45
C SER A 75 3.57 17.08 -5.24
N THR A 76 2.62 16.18 -5.03
CA THR A 76 1.29 16.26 -5.62
C THR A 76 0.28 16.65 -4.56
N SER A 77 -0.57 17.62 -4.88
CA SER A 77 -1.53 18.19 -3.95
C SER A 77 -2.93 18.23 -4.56
N PHE A 78 -3.93 17.71 -3.83
CA PHE A 78 -5.33 17.75 -4.22
C PHE A 78 -6.23 18.19 -3.07
N GLU A 79 -7.25 18.97 -3.36
CA GLU A 79 -8.30 19.38 -2.41
C GLU A 79 -9.43 18.35 -2.37
N ASP A 80 -9.11 17.11 -2.00
CA ASP A 80 -10.08 16.02 -1.94
C ASP A 80 -9.65 15.01 -0.86
N VAL A 81 -10.51 14.79 0.14
CA VAL A 81 -10.26 13.80 1.20
C VAL A 81 -10.06 12.38 0.66
N ASN A 82 -10.62 12.06 -0.51
CA ASN A 82 -10.39 10.76 -1.15
C ASN A 82 -8.94 10.58 -1.61
N PHE A 83 -8.25 11.65 -1.98
CA PHE A 83 -6.82 11.59 -2.32
C PHE A 83 -6.02 11.14 -1.11
N GLU A 84 -6.27 11.75 0.05
CA GLU A 84 -5.63 11.37 1.31
C GLU A 84 -5.93 9.93 1.70
N LEU A 85 -7.20 9.49 1.60
CA LEU A 85 -7.58 8.11 1.90
C LEU A 85 -6.86 7.10 1.00
N ILE A 86 -6.76 7.39 -0.31
CA ILE A 86 -6.05 6.53 -1.26
C ILE A 86 -4.55 6.49 -0.97
N SER A 87 -3.91 7.63 -0.72
CA SER A 87 -2.49 7.69 -0.36
C SER A 87 -2.18 6.91 0.91
N VAL A 88 -3.03 6.99 1.93
CA VAL A 88 -2.87 6.21 3.17
C VAL A 88 -3.07 4.72 2.91
N MET A 89 -4.07 4.34 2.12
CA MET A 89 -4.29 2.95 1.72
C MET A 89 -3.06 2.38 0.98
N PHE A 90 -2.49 3.15 0.05
CA PHE A 90 -1.31 2.74 -0.71
C PHE A 90 -0.12 2.47 0.22
N ASN A 91 0.14 3.39 1.14
CA ASN A 91 1.23 3.26 2.11
C ASN A 91 1.01 2.09 3.09
N ILE A 92 -0.23 1.78 3.48
CA ILE A 92 -0.52 0.57 4.27
C ILE A 92 -0.08 -0.68 3.51
N GLY A 93 -0.38 -0.75 2.20
CA GLY A 93 0.07 -1.83 1.33
C GLY A 93 1.59 -1.91 1.23
N ALA A 94 2.24 -0.78 0.95
CA ALA A 94 3.69 -0.67 0.81
C ALA A 94 4.45 -1.06 2.10
N ILE A 95 3.96 -0.63 3.27
CA ILE A 95 4.57 -0.98 4.55
C ILE A 95 4.41 -2.47 4.84
N HIS A 96 3.24 -3.06 4.58
CA HIS A 96 3.06 -4.50 4.71
C HIS A 96 4.03 -5.29 3.81
N ALA A 97 4.20 -4.87 2.55
CA ALA A 97 5.18 -5.49 1.65
C ALA A 97 6.61 -5.34 2.18
N SER A 98 6.96 -4.16 2.73
CA SER A 98 8.29 -3.93 3.30
C SER A 98 8.55 -4.75 4.55
N ILE A 99 7.57 -4.92 5.45
CA ILE A 99 7.72 -5.79 6.63
C ILE A 99 7.97 -7.22 6.16
N ALA A 100 7.15 -7.72 5.22
CA ALA A 100 7.27 -9.08 4.70
C ALA A 100 8.62 -9.33 4.01
N ALA A 101 9.13 -8.37 3.25
CA ALA A 101 10.41 -8.47 2.57
C ALA A 101 11.60 -8.46 3.55
N ASN A 102 11.45 -7.85 4.72
CA ASN A 102 12.48 -7.77 5.77
C ASN A 102 12.44 -8.95 6.76
N GLU A 103 11.45 -9.84 6.66
CA GLU A 103 11.41 -11.08 7.44
C GLU A 103 12.56 -12.01 7.04
N THR A 104 13.19 -12.64 8.03
CA THR A 104 14.35 -13.53 7.78
C THR A 104 13.99 -14.78 7.00
N ARG A 105 12.73 -15.24 7.13
CA ARG A 105 12.21 -16.47 6.54
C ARG A 105 13.08 -17.71 6.87
N SER A 106 13.76 -17.68 8.02
CA SER A 106 14.68 -18.74 8.47
C SER A 106 13.98 -19.85 9.24
N ASP A 107 12.77 -19.60 9.75
CA ASP A 107 11.93 -20.55 10.47
C ASP A 107 10.46 -20.44 10.05
N LEU A 108 9.63 -21.40 10.49
CA LEU A 108 8.21 -21.48 10.13
C LEU A 108 7.39 -20.28 10.59
N ASP A 109 7.75 -19.64 11.70
CA ASP A 109 7.02 -18.49 12.24
C ASP A 109 7.33 -17.23 11.44
N SER A 110 8.60 -16.98 11.11
CA SER A 110 9.02 -15.88 10.24
C SER A 110 8.46 -16.03 8.81
N ILE A 111 8.45 -17.26 8.26
CA ILE A 111 7.81 -17.54 6.95
C ILE A 111 6.31 -17.26 7.00
N LYS A 112 5.63 -17.70 8.07
CA LYS A 112 4.21 -17.43 8.26
C LYS A 112 3.94 -15.93 8.39
N ASN A 113 4.80 -15.19 9.08
CA ASN A 113 4.66 -13.75 9.23
C ASN A 113 4.83 -13.03 7.88
N ALA A 114 5.87 -13.38 7.13
CA ALA A 114 6.10 -12.86 5.78
C ALA A 114 4.89 -13.13 4.86
N PHE A 115 4.41 -14.38 4.85
CA PHE A 115 3.22 -14.78 4.11
C PHE A 115 1.98 -13.94 4.45
N THR A 116 1.71 -13.75 5.75
CA THR A 116 0.58 -12.95 6.20
C THR A 116 0.72 -11.50 5.74
N HIS A 117 1.91 -10.90 5.89
CA HIS A 117 2.13 -9.52 5.50
C HIS A 117 2.08 -9.30 3.98
N PHE A 118 2.60 -10.21 3.16
CA PHE A 118 2.43 -10.13 1.70
C PHE A 118 0.96 -10.19 1.27
N GLN A 119 0.15 -11.05 1.89
CA GLN A 119 -1.30 -11.05 1.64
C GLN A 119 -1.98 -9.77 2.12
N CYS A 120 -1.58 -9.24 3.28
CA CYS A 120 -2.07 -7.95 3.76
C CYS A 120 -1.64 -6.78 2.87
N ALA A 121 -0.51 -6.88 2.15
CA ALA A 121 -0.06 -5.88 1.18
C ALA A 121 -0.90 -5.88 -0.10
N ALA A 122 -1.29 -7.07 -0.57
CA ALA A 122 -2.09 -7.25 -1.78
C ALA A 122 -3.45 -6.52 -1.71
N TYR A 123 -4.15 -6.62 -0.56
CA TYR A 123 -5.51 -6.08 -0.42
C TYR A 123 -5.60 -4.56 -0.67
N PRO A 124 -4.79 -3.69 -0.03
CA PRO A 124 -4.79 -2.26 -0.31
C PRO A 124 -4.62 -1.91 -1.79
N PHE A 125 -3.66 -2.53 -2.49
CA PHE A 125 -3.46 -2.27 -3.93
C PHE A 125 -4.69 -2.65 -4.76
N GLN A 126 -5.32 -3.78 -4.44
CA GLN A 126 -6.56 -4.19 -5.08
C GLN A 126 -7.71 -3.21 -4.80
N GLN A 127 -7.86 -2.75 -3.55
CA GLN A 127 -8.92 -1.79 -3.19
C GLN A 127 -8.79 -0.48 -3.96
N ILE A 128 -7.58 0.07 -4.03
CA ILE A 128 -7.31 1.31 -4.76
C ILE A 128 -7.68 1.15 -6.24
N ARG A 129 -7.23 0.05 -6.85
CA ARG A 129 -7.45 -0.24 -8.27
C ARG A 129 -8.93 -0.41 -8.61
N ASP A 130 -9.65 -1.18 -7.80
CA ASP A 130 -10.98 -1.68 -8.17
C ASP A 130 -12.13 -0.81 -7.63
N HIS A 131 -11.93 -0.07 -6.52
CA HIS A 131 -13.04 0.51 -5.76
C HIS A 131 -12.89 2.01 -5.42
N MET A 132 -11.70 2.59 -5.49
CA MET A 132 -11.47 3.96 -4.98
C MET A 132 -11.42 5.05 -6.06
N ASN A 133 -11.59 4.69 -7.33
CA ASN A 133 -11.54 5.62 -8.47
C ASN A 133 -10.27 6.49 -8.48
N ALA A 134 -9.12 5.86 -8.20
CA ALA A 134 -7.84 6.55 -7.96
C ALA A 134 -7.23 7.18 -9.24
N SER A 135 -7.61 6.69 -10.42
CA SER A 135 -7.13 7.17 -11.72
C SER A 135 -7.50 8.62 -12.03
N LYS A 136 -8.41 9.24 -11.27
CA LYS A 136 -8.73 10.66 -11.40
C LYS A 136 -7.60 11.57 -10.90
N TYR A 137 -6.69 11.04 -10.10
CA TYR A 137 -5.52 11.77 -9.62
C TYR A 137 -4.33 11.46 -10.52
N SER A 138 -3.68 12.50 -11.03
CA SER A 138 -2.47 12.38 -11.85
C SER A 138 -1.24 11.99 -11.01
N SER A 139 -1.23 10.77 -10.48
CA SER A 139 -0.13 10.19 -9.72
C SER A 139 0.17 8.79 -10.26
N ILE A 140 1.44 8.53 -10.56
CA ILE A 140 1.90 7.26 -11.12
C ILE A 140 1.62 6.08 -10.17
N ASP A 141 1.71 6.32 -8.87
CA ASP A 141 1.41 5.34 -7.81
C ASP A 141 -0.02 4.78 -7.88
N PHE A 142 -0.94 5.53 -8.49
CA PHE A 142 -2.36 5.18 -8.57
C PHE A 142 -2.76 4.63 -9.94
N GLU A 143 -1.82 4.49 -10.87
CA GLU A 143 -2.09 3.90 -12.17
C GLU A 143 -2.52 2.43 -12.02
N PRO A 144 -3.64 2.00 -12.65
CA PRO A 144 -4.14 0.63 -12.53
C PRO A 144 -3.13 -0.44 -12.94
N THR A 145 -2.25 -0.11 -13.90
CA THR A 145 -1.15 -0.99 -14.34
C THR A 145 -0.15 -1.23 -13.22
N LEU A 146 0.25 -0.19 -12.49
CA LEU A 146 1.20 -0.27 -11.39
C LEU A 146 0.60 -0.99 -10.18
N LEU A 147 -0.64 -0.65 -9.83
CA LEU A 147 -1.37 -1.32 -8.74
C LEU A 147 -1.57 -2.82 -9.02
N THR A 148 -1.84 -3.19 -10.28
CA THR A 148 -1.92 -4.60 -10.69
C THR A 148 -0.58 -5.31 -10.54
N TRP A 149 0.52 -4.64 -10.88
CA TRP A 149 1.85 -5.19 -10.69
C TRP A 149 2.16 -5.43 -9.20
N TYR A 150 1.96 -4.43 -8.34
CA TYR A 150 2.17 -4.57 -6.89
C TYR A 150 1.30 -5.66 -6.28
N LEU A 151 0.04 -5.76 -6.68
CA LEU A 151 -0.87 -6.83 -6.27
C LEU A 151 -0.30 -8.21 -6.64
N ASN A 152 0.04 -8.41 -7.92
CA ASN A 152 0.48 -9.71 -8.42
C ASN A 152 1.82 -10.13 -7.81
N VAL A 153 2.77 -9.21 -7.68
CA VAL A 153 4.07 -9.49 -7.04
C VAL A 153 3.90 -9.82 -5.57
N SER A 154 3.06 -9.07 -4.83
CA SER A 154 2.79 -9.38 -3.41
C SER A 154 2.19 -10.79 -3.25
N LEU A 155 1.25 -11.17 -4.11
CA LEU A 155 0.67 -12.51 -4.09
C LEU A 155 1.68 -13.60 -4.48
N ALA A 156 2.55 -13.33 -5.46
CA ALA A 156 3.63 -14.24 -5.84
C ALA A 156 4.60 -14.47 -4.67
N GLN A 157 5.01 -13.42 -3.98
CA GLN A 157 5.89 -13.50 -2.81
C GLN A 157 5.24 -14.23 -1.63
N ALA A 158 3.92 -14.11 -1.45
CA ALA A 158 3.18 -14.94 -0.51
C ALA A 158 3.26 -16.44 -0.89
N GLN A 159 3.13 -16.77 -2.17
CA GLN A 159 3.25 -18.16 -2.64
C GLN A 159 4.69 -18.70 -2.50
N GLU A 160 5.71 -17.83 -2.59
CA GLU A 160 7.11 -18.17 -2.33
C GLU A 160 7.30 -18.60 -0.88
N CYS A 161 6.67 -17.91 0.08
CA CYS A 161 6.64 -18.32 1.48
C CYS A 161 6.02 -19.72 1.66
N ILE A 162 4.99 -20.07 0.87
CA ILE A 162 4.38 -21.41 0.89
C ILE A 162 5.35 -22.46 0.33
N LEU A 163 6.14 -22.13 -0.69
CA LEU A 163 7.19 -23.00 -1.22
C LEU A 163 8.26 -23.27 -0.17
N GLU A 164 8.80 -22.23 0.45
CA GLU A 164 9.78 -22.32 1.56
C GLU A 164 9.25 -23.18 2.70
N LYS A 165 8.00 -22.92 3.14
CA LYS A 165 7.33 -23.74 4.14
C LYS A 165 7.26 -25.21 3.72
N SER A 166 6.91 -25.48 2.46
CA SER A 166 6.77 -26.84 1.93
C SER A 166 8.10 -27.60 1.90
N LEU A 167 9.20 -26.88 1.67
CA LEU A 167 10.56 -27.42 1.74
C LEU A 167 10.94 -27.81 3.18
N ILE A 168 10.66 -26.92 4.15
CA ILE A 168 10.91 -27.18 5.58
C ILE A 168 10.03 -28.32 6.12
N ASP A 169 8.74 -28.35 5.74
CA ASP A 169 7.81 -29.42 6.09
C ASP A 169 8.16 -30.78 5.45
N HIS A 170 9.21 -30.85 4.59
CA HIS A 170 9.58 -32.03 3.81
C HIS A 170 8.40 -32.64 3.03
N ARG A 171 7.60 -31.78 2.38
CA ARG A 171 6.48 -32.23 1.54
C ARG A 171 6.98 -33.05 0.36
N LYS A 172 6.09 -33.82 -0.26
CA LYS A 172 6.42 -34.63 -1.46
C LYS A 172 7.01 -33.73 -2.55
N ASN A 173 8.08 -34.18 -3.21
CA ASN A 173 8.75 -33.46 -4.29
C ASN A 173 7.79 -33.03 -5.41
N THR A 174 6.75 -33.82 -5.69
CA THR A 174 5.72 -33.47 -6.69
C THR A 174 4.87 -32.27 -6.30
N VAL A 175 4.65 -32.03 -5.01
CA VAL A 175 3.94 -30.84 -4.50
C VAL A 175 4.85 -29.61 -4.62
N ILE A 176 6.10 -29.73 -4.15
CA ILE A 176 7.11 -28.67 -4.22
C ILE A 176 7.32 -28.22 -5.68
N ALA A 177 7.50 -29.18 -6.60
CA ALA A 177 7.67 -28.89 -8.03
C ALA A 177 6.47 -28.15 -8.64
N LYS A 178 5.24 -28.52 -8.27
CA LYS A 178 4.03 -27.83 -8.75
C LYS A 178 3.97 -26.38 -8.30
N ILE A 179 4.29 -26.12 -7.02
CA ILE A 179 4.32 -24.75 -6.48
C ILE A 179 5.42 -23.94 -7.18
N ALA A 180 6.62 -24.50 -7.33
CA ALA A 180 7.73 -23.84 -8.01
C ALA A 180 7.43 -23.50 -9.48
N MET A 181 6.78 -24.41 -10.23
CA MET A 181 6.34 -24.14 -11.61
C MET A 181 5.31 -23.02 -11.66
N TYR A 182 4.32 -23.04 -10.77
CA TYR A 182 3.31 -21.98 -10.68
C TYR A 182 3.93 -20.62 -10.36
N LEU A 183 4.87 -20.57 -9.41
CA LEU A 183 5.62 -19.36 -9.06
C LEU A 183 6.40 -18.78 -10.23
N ARG A 184 7.11 -19.66 -10.98
CA ARG A 184 7.81 -19.26 -12.21
C ARG A 184 6.85 -18.56 -13.17
N ASP A 185 5.69 -19.15 -13.43
CA ASP A 185 4.73 -18.62 -14.40
C ASP A 185 4.15 -17.27 -13.97
N ILE A 186 3.84 -17.10 -12.68
CA ILE A 186 3.40 -15.80 -12.17
C ILE A 186 4.51 -14.74 -12.27
N TYR A 187 5.74 -15.06 -11.88
CA TYR A 187 6.82 -14.09 -11.95
C TYR A 187 7.17 -13.71 -13.40
N ILE A 188 7.08 -14.65 -14.34
CA ILE A 188 7.16 -14.35 -15.78
C ILE A 188 6.05 -13.37 -16.17
N SER A 189 4.80 -13.64 -15.80
CA SER A 189 3.67 -12.75 -16.10
C SER A 189 3.85 -11.36 -15.46
N CYS A 190 4.35 -11.27 -14.23
CA CYS A 190 4.64 -9.98 -13.58
C CYS A 190 5.73 -9.19 -14.33
N ARG A 191 6.77 -9.87 -14.81
CA ARG A 191 7.84 -9.26 -15.60
C ARG A 191 7.35 -8.79 -16.96
N GLU A 192 6.59 -9.62 -17.67
CA GLU A 192 5.97 -9.25 -18.96
C GLU A 192 5.01 -8.07 -18.80
N HIS A 193 4.22 -8.05 -17.72
CA HIS A 193 3.37 -6.91 -17.38
C HIS A 193 4.20 -5.64 -17.14
N LEU A 194 5.31 -5.73 -16.41
CA LEU A 194 6.23 -4.60 -16.17
C LEU A 194 6.89 -4.06 -17.46
N GLU A 195 7.30 -4.97 -18.36
CA GLU A 195 7.94 -4.62 -19.64
C GLU A 195 6.92 -3.99 -20.61
N SER A 196 5.70 -4.55 -20.69
CA SER A 196 4.66 -4.09 -21.62
C SER A 196 3.98 -2.79 -21.22
N SER A 197 3.96 -2.46 -19.92
CA SER A 197 3.25 -1.30 -19.38
C SER A 197 4.09 -0.01 -19.30
N GLY A 198 5.36 -0.03 -19.72
CA GLY A 198 6.27 1.12 -19.58
C GLY A 198 6.64 1.46 -18.13
N LEU A 199 6.18 0.67 -17.16
CA LEU A 199 6.50 0.80 -15.74
C LEU A 199 7.96 0.45 -15.41
N SER A 200 8.66 -0.14 -16.38
CA SER A 200 10.07 -0.48 -16.22
C SER A 200 10.87 0.75 -15.79
N ASP A 201 10.69 1.93 -16.38
CA ASP A 201 11.46 3.12 -15.99
C ASP A 201 11.05 3.70 -14.62
N VAL A 202 9.81 3.45 -14.19
CA VAL A 202 9.24 3.89 -12.91
C VAL A 202 9.74 3.04 -11.74
N ILE A 203 9.82 1.72 -11.95
CA ILE A 203 10.27 0.76 -10.92
C ILE A 203 11.78 0.50 -11.02
N SER A 204 12.37 0.61 -12.22
CA SER A 204 13.81 0.44 -12.47
C SER A 204 14.57 1.73 -12.15
N SER A 205 14.65 2.06 -10.87
CA SER A 205 15.94 2.51 -10.37
C SER A 205 16.92 1.35 -10.59
N SER A 206 18.06 1.62 -11.21
CA SER A 206 19.17 0.71 -11.53
C SER A 206 19.76 -0.11 -10.36
N LYS A 207 19.06 -0.18 -9.22
CA LYS A 207 19.42 -0.82 -7.95
C LYS A 207 19.01 -2.30 -7.83
N TYR A 208 18.07 -2.79 -8.63
CA TYR A 208 17.52 -4.15 -8.45
C TYR A 208 17.87 -5.13 -9.58
N LYS A 209 18.60 -4.70 -10.61
CA LYS A 209 19.18 -5.57 -11.65
C LYS A 209 20.53 -6.15 -11.18
N VAL A 210 20.55 -6.88 -10.07
CA VAL A 210 21.67 -7.77 -9.74
C VAL A 210 21.13 -9.01 -9.06
N ILE A 211 20.72 -10.00 -9.87
CA ILE A 211 21.02 -11.44 -9.70
C ILE A 211 21.11 -12.04 -11.09
#